data_AF-A0A942K725-F1
#
_entry.id   AF-A0A942K725-F1
#
_cell.length_a   1.000
_cell.length_b   1.000
_cell.length_c   1.000
_cell.angle_alpha   90.00
_cell.angle_beta   90.00
_cell.angle_gamma   90.00
#
_symmetry.space_group_name_H-M   'P 1'
#
loop_
_entity.id
_entity.type
_entity.pdbx_description
1 polymer ?
#
loop_
_entity_poly.entity_id
_entity_poly.type
_entity_poly.pdbx_seq_one_letter_code
_entity_poly.pdbx_strand_id
1 'polypeptide(L)'
;MAKNAQKISISLPEELITYAERYQKEHGLKSRSEVVSEAMRALRERELIEGYLAMRRDYEADPDPLLEAGIADGLKPSTEDSW
;
A
#
# COMPACT_ATOMS: atom_id res chain seq x y z
N MET A 1 -14.78 -5.49 20.34
CA MET A 1 -16.15 -5.48 19.79
C MET A 1 -16.04 -5.19 18.30
N ALA A 2 -16.27 -6.18 17.44
CA ALA A 2 -16.13 -5.98 15.99
C ALA A 2 -17.31 -5.12 15.50
N LYS A 3 -17.05 -3.85 15.13
CA LYS A 3 -18.03 -2.95 14.52
C LYS A 3 -18.44 -3.52 13.16
N ASN A 4 -19.67 -4.01 13.07
CA ASN A 4 -20.50 -4.25 11.88
C ASN A 4 -19.79 -4.78 10.62
N ALA A 5 -19.57 -6.09 10.52
CA ALA A 5 -19.28 -6.72 9.24
C ALA A 5 -20.55 -6.74 8.36
N GLN A 6 -20.50 -6.14 7.17
CA GLN A 6 -21.60 -6.17 6.21
C GLN A 6 -21.47 -7.41 5.31
N LYS A 7 -22.55 -8.19 5.22
CA LYS A 7 -22.60 -9.33 4.30
C LYS A 7 -22.81 -8.84 2.88
N ILE A 8 -21.93 -9.28 1.98
CA ILE A 8 -22.05 -9.05 0.53
C ILE A 8 -22.26 -10.39 -0.18
N SER A 9 -23.04 -10.38 -1.25
CA SER A 9 -23.16 -11.51 -2.18
C SER A 9 -22.56 -11.08 -3.50
N ILE A 10 -21.58 -11.84 -3.98
CA ILE A 10 -20.86 -11.57 -5.22
C ILE A 10 -20.81 -12.83 -6.06
N SER A 11 -20.88 -12.67 -7.38
CA SER A 11 -20.62 -13.72 -8.34
C SER A 11 -19.22 -13.53 -8.89
N LEU A 12 -18.41 -14.58 -8.89
CA LEU A 12 -17.05 -14.58 -9.42
C LEU A 12 -16.89 -15.71 -10.43
N PRO A 13 -16.03 -15.54 -11.46
CA PRO A 13 -15.60 -16.64 -12.31
C PRO A 13 -15.04 -17.80 -11.49
N GLU A 14 -15.27 -19.04 -11.95
CA GLU A 14 -14.82 -20.26 -11.27
C GLU A 14 -13.32 -20.24 -10.98
N GLU A 15 -12.52 -19.76 -11.93
CA GLU A 15 -11.07 -19.64 -11.79
C GLU A 15 -10.65 -18.80 -10.57
N LEU A 16 -11.36 -17.70 -10.28
CA LEU A 16 -11.08 -16.85 -9.11
C LEU A 16 -11.51 -17.52 -7.80
N ILE A 17 -12.56 -18.33 -7.83
CA ILE A 17 -12.99 -19.12 -6.67
C ILE A 17 -11.93 -20.17 -6.36
N THR A 18 -11.46 -20.90 -7.36
CA THR A 18 -10.38 -21.90 -7.21
C THR A 18 -9.10 -21.25 -6.70
N TYR A 19 -8.73 -20.08 -7.24
CA TYR A 19 -7.59 -19.31 -6.73
C TYR A 19 -7.76 -18.97 -5.26
N ALA A 20 -8.92 -18.43 -4.86
CA ALA A 20 -9.17 -18.02 -3.49
C ALA A 20 -9.12 -19.21 -2.51
N GLU A 21 -9.63 -20.37 -2.92
CA GLU A 21 -9.58 -21.59 -2.10
C GLU A 21 -8.16 -22.13 -1.92
N ARG A 22 -7.33 -22.07 -2.97
CA ARG A 22 -5.91 -22.43 -2.88
C ARG A 22 -5.18 -21.45 -1.97
N TYR A 23 -5.33 -20.15 -2.20
CA TYR A 23 -4.70 -19.10 -1.40
C TYR A 23 -5.09 -19.20 0.07
N GLN A 24 -6.37 -19.47 0.36
CA GLN A 24 -6.84 -19.70 1.72
C GLN A 24 -6.05 -20.83 2.41
N LYS A 25 -5.89 -21.98 1.73
CA LYS A 25 -5.19 -23.14 2.29
C LYS A 25 -3.70 -22.89 2.48
N GLU A 26 -3.04 -22.34 1.46
CA GLU A 26 -1.59 -22.08 1.47
C GLU A 26 -1.19 -21.07 2.54
N HIS A 27 -2.05 -20.08 2.81
CA HIS A 27 -1.78 -19.02 3.77
C HIS A 27 -2.47 -19.22 5.13
N GLY A 28 -3.10 -20.37 5.37
CA GLY A 28 -3.73 -20.70 6.66
C GLY A 28 -4.88 -19.77 7.05
N LEU A 29 -5.60 -19.21 6.08
CA LEU A 29 -6.70 -18.28 6.31
C LEU A 29 -7.99 -19.01 6.71
N LYS A 30 -8.79 -18.38 7.56
CA LYS A 30 -9.97 -18.97 8.20
C LYS A 30 -11.15 -19.09 7.25
N SER A 31 -11.22 -18.25 6.21
CA SER A 31 -12.34 -18.24 5.27
C SER A 31 -12.00 -17.59 3.94
N ARG A 32 -12.81 -17.87 2.91
CA ARG A 32 -12.78 -17.17 1.61
C ARG A 32 -12.99 -15.65 1.77
N SER A 33 -13.80 -15.23 2.74
CA SER A 33 -14.00 -13.80 3.04
C SER A 33 -12.73 -13.11 3.53
N GLU A 34 -11.84 -13.85 4.20
CA GLU A 34 -10.54 -13.33 4.64
C GLU A 34 -9.60 -13.14 3.43
N VAL A 35 -9.63 -14.06 2.45
CA VAL A 35 -8.91 -13.89 1.18
C VAL A 35 -9.38 -12.62 0.46
N VAL A 36 -10.69 -12.41 0.36
CA VAL A 36 -11.26 -11.18 -0.24
C VAL A 36 -10.81 -9.95 0.56
N SER A 37 -10.78 -10.02 1.88
CA SER A 37 -10.33 -8.90 2.72
C SER A 37 -8.86 -8.55 2.49
N GLU A 38 -7.98 -9.54 2.39
CA GLU A 38 -6.56 -9.32 2.07
C GLU A 38 -6.38 -8.79 0.64
N ALA A 39 -7.14 -9.29 -0.34
CA ALA A 39 -7.12 -8.77 -1.70
C ALA A 39 -7.51 -7.29 -1.75
N MET A 40 -8.54 -6.87 -0.99
CA MET A 40 -8.94 -5.46 -0.90
C MET A 40 -7.85 -4.58 -0.26
N ARG A 41 -7.11 -5.11 0.73
CA ARG A 41 -5.98 -4.39 1.32
C ARG A 41 -4.84 -4.23 0.32
N ALA A 42 -4.50 -5.29 -0.40
CA ALA A 42 -3.47 -5.26 -1.44
C ALA A 42 -3.80 -4.26 -2.55
N LEU A 43 -5.07 -4.17 -2.97
CA LEU A 43 -5.51 -3.15 -3.94
C LEU A 43 -5.30 -1.74 -3.42
N ARG A 44 -5.67 -1.46 -2.16
CA ARG A 44 -5.46 -0.15 -1.54
C ARG A 44 -3.98 0.21 -1.41
N GLU A 45 -3.14 -0.76 -1.05
CA GLU A 45 -1.69 -0.54 -0.96
C GLU A 45 -1.10 -0.22 -2.34
N ARG A 46 -1.54 -0.92 -3.39
CA ARG A 46 -1.14 -0.63 -4.76
C ARG A 46 -1.53 0.79 -5.18
N GLU A 47 -2.77 1.21 -4.92
CA GLU A 47 -3.23 2.58 -5.22
C GLU A 47 -2.39 3.63 -4.48
N LEU A 48 -2.02 3.35 -3.23
CA LEU A 48 -1.16 4.24 -2.44
C LEU A 48 0.23 4.38 -3.06
N ILE A 49 0.84 3.26 -3.47
CA ILE A 49 2.14 3.27 -4.16
C ILE A 49 2.06 4.06 -5.46
N GLU A 50 1.02 3.82 -6.27
CA GLU A 50 0.79 4.54 -7.52
C GLU A 50 0.65 6.05 -7.28
N GLY A 51 -0.08 6.45 -6.22
CA GLY A 51 -0.21 7.85 -5.81
C GLY A 51 1.11 8.51 -5.41
N TYR A 52 1.94 7.83 -4.59
CA TYR A 52 3.26 8.35 -4.23
C TYR A 52 4.19 8.47 -5.44
N LEU A 53 4.14 7.50 -6.36
CA LEU A 53 4.93 7.56 -7.59
C LEU A 53 4.48 8.71 -8.50
N ALA A 54 3.17 8.99 -8.57
CA ALA A 54 2.66 10.15 -9.30
C ALA A 54 3.14 11.46 -8.67
N MET A 55 2.99 11.62 -7.35
CA MET A 55 3.46 12.80 -6.63
C MET A 55 4.96 13.05 -6.83
N ARG A 56 5.78 11.98 -6.81
CA ARG A 56 7.21 12.10 -7.10
C ARG A 56 7.48 12.61 -8.51
N ARG A 57 6.79 12.09 -9.52
CA ARG A 57 6.95 12.55 -10.91
C ARG A 57 6.54 13.99 -11.10
N ASP A 58 5.44 14.40 -10.46
CA ASP A 58 4.96 15.77 -10.51
C ASP A 58 5.99 16.72 -9.87
N TYR A 59 6.55 16.33 -8.73
CA TYR A 59 7.63 17.07 -8.09
C TYR A 59 8.92 17.13 -8.91
N GLU A 60 9.32 16.04 -9.55
CA GLU A 60 10.48 16.01 -10.47
C GLU A 60 10.27 16.94 -11.69
N ALA A 61 9.03 17.09 -12.14
CA ALA A 61 8.67 17.93 -13.29
C ALA A 61 8.58 19.42 -12.94
N ASP A 62 8.07 19.74 -11.75
CA ASP A 62 7.96 21.11 -11.22
C ASP A 62 8.33 21.13 -9.73
N PRO A 63 9.63 21.20 -9.40
CA PRO A 63 10.09 21.17 -8.02
C PRO A 63 9.68 22.46 -7.30
N ASP A 64 9.01 22.33 -6.15
CA ASP A 64 8.70 23.48 -5.30
C ASP A 64 9.96 23.93 -4.53
N PRO A 65 10.54 25.11 -4.83
CA PRO A 65 11.75 25.57 -4.17
C PRO A 65 11.58 25.81 -2.67
N LEU A 66 10.34 26.00 -2.19
CA LEU A 66 10.05 26.19 -0.78
C LEU A 66 10.12 24.89 0.03
N LEU A 67 9.90 23.73 -0.61
CA LEU A 67 10.04 22.42 0.03
C LEU A 67 11.51 22.05 0.26
N GLU A 68 12.41 22.46 -0.65
CA GLU A 68 13.86 22.19 -0.54
C GLU A 68 14.58 23.17 0.40
N ALA A 69 14.08 24.40 0.54
CA ALA A 69 14.77 25.49 1.23
C ALA A 69 15.08 25.20 2.72
N GLY A 70 14.35 24.28 3.37
CA GLY A 70 14.52 23.95 4.79
C GLY A 70 15.17 22.59 5.07
N ILE A 71 15.58 21.82 4.06
CA ILE A 71 16.06 20.43 4.26
C ILE A 71 17.35 20.38 5.10
N ALA A 72 18.19 21.42 5.01
CA ALA A 72 19.44 21.52 5.76
C ALA A 72 19.31 22.30 7.09
N ASP A 73 18.13 22.84 7.41
CA ASP A 73 17.95 23.67 8.60
C ASP A 73 18.18 22.86 9.88
N GLY A 74 19.09 23.34 10.73
CA GLY A 74 19.46 22.69 11.99
C GLY A 74 20.51 21.57 11.87
N LEU A 75 20.95 21.23 10.66
CA LEU A 75 22.05 20.29 10.44
C LEU A 75 23.40 21.03 10.41
N LYS A 76 24.42 20.45 11.05
CA LYS A 76 25.82 20.88 10.86
C LYS A 76 26.42 20.10 9.69
N PRO A 77 27.25 20.71 8.83
CA PRO A 77 27.98 19.97 7.80
C PRO A 77 28.77 18.83 8.45
N SER A 78 28.67 17.62 7.90
CA SER A 78 29.50 16.52 8.34
C SER A 78 30.96 16.85 8.00
N THR A 79 31.82 16.83 9.01
CA THR A 79 33.26 16.72 8.81
C THR A 79 33.58 15.23 8.81
N GLU A 80 34.03 14.70 7.67
CA GLU A 80 34.35 13.28 7.45
C GLU A 80 35.45 12.73 8.39
N ASP A 81 35.99 13.56 9.28
CA ASP A 81 37.09 13.29 10.20
C ASP A 81 36.75 12.35 11.38
N SER A 82 35.50 11.87 11.48
CA SER A 82 35.04 11.02 12.62
C SER A 82 34.30 9.76 12.19
N TRP A 83 34.86 8.99 11.25
CA TRP A 83 34.48 7.60 10.96
C TRP A 83 35.50 6.63 11.54
#